data_AF-A0A4Q6BKT8-F1
#
_entry.id   AF-A0A4Q6BKT8-F1
#
_cell.length_a   1.000
_cell.length_b   1.000
_cell.length_c   1.000
_cell.angle_alpha   90.00
_cell.angle_beta   90.00
_cell.angle_gamma   90.00
#
_symmetry.space_group_name_H-M   'P 1'
#
loop_
_entity.id
_entity.type
_entity.pdbx_description
1 polymer ?
#
loop_
_entity_poly.entity_id
_entity_poly.type
_entity_poly.pdbx_seq_one_letter_code
_entity_poly.pdbx_strand_id
1 'polypeptide(L)'
;MSSKRAPSSVIIERRIDAAMGRIPCDLVIDRVVYLDVFSLTWKKGSIAIIDGTIVGVEPGLKGKRRIDAKGKRFVPGFIDAHVHIE
;
A
#
# COMPACT_ATOMS: atom_id res chain seq x y z
N MET A 1 -3.64 -27.30 9.51
CA MET A 1 -2.63 -27.07 8.45
C MET A 1 -1.74 -25.91 8.87
N SER A 2 -0.54 -26.21 9.38
CA SER A 2 0.39 -25.20 9.89
C SER A 2 1.04 -24.45 8.72
N SER A 3 0.67 -23.18 8.55
CA SER A 3 1.28 -22.29 7.55
C SER A 3 2.73 -22.02 7.94
N LYS A 4 3.69 -22.62 7.23
CA LYS A 4 5.12 -22.30 7.37
C LYS A 4 5.33 -20.88 6.87
N ARG A 5 5.53 -19.92 7.78
CA ARG A 5 5.93 -18.54 7.42
C ARG A 5 7.28 -18.58 6.71
N ALA A 6 7.37 -17.96 5.55
CA ALA A 6 8.65 -17.74 4.88
C ALA A 6 9.58 -16.92 5.80
N PRO A 7 10.91 -17.16 5.74
CA PRO A 7 11.87 -16.35 6.48
C PRO A 7 11.77 -14.87 6.09
N SER A 8 12.03 -13.98 7.06
CA SER A 8 11.83 -12.53 6.91
C SER A 8 12.62 -11.92 5.75
N SER A 9 13.81 -12.45 5.43
CA SER A 9 14.64 -12.01 4.31
C SER A 9 13.96 -12.20 2.95
N VAL A 10 13.27 -13.32 2.75
CA VAL A 10 12.58 -13.61 1.48
C VAL A 10 11.40 -12.67 1.26
N ILE A 11 10.72 -12.27 2.33
CA ILE A 11 9.59 -11.31 2.27
C ILE A 11 10.09 -9.92 1.89
N ILE A 12 11.23 -9.47 2.45
CA ILE A 12 11.75 -8.13 2.16
C ILE A 12 12.29 -8.04 0.72
N GLU A 13 12.99 -9.08 0.23
CA GLU A 13 13.47 -9.16 -1.15
C GLU A 13 12.32 -9.02 -2.15
N ARG A 14 11.24 -9.79 -1.93
CA ARG A 14 10.05 -9.72 -2.78
C ARG A 14 9.38 -8.33 -2.76
N ARG A 15 9.34 -7.67 -1.60
CA ARG A 15 8.82 -6.29 -1.49
C ARG A 15 9.69 -5.29 -2.24
N ILE A 16 11.01 -5.45 -2.18
CA ILE A 16 11.97 -4.62 -2.92
C ILE A 16 11.77 -4.81 -4.43
N ASP A 17 11.66 -6.06 -4.90
CA ASP A 17 11.43 -6.33 -6.32
C ASP A 17 10.13 -5.70 -6.84
N ALA A 18 9.08 -5.70 -6.02
CA ALA A 18 7.82 -5.04 -6.33
C ALA A 18 7.95 -3.51 -6.33
N ALA A 19 8.64 -2.92 -5.35
CA ALA A 19 8.91 -1.48 -5.26
C ALA A 19 9.72 -0.98 -6.47
N MET A 20 10.65 -1.82 -6.97
CA MET A 20 11.45 -1.55 -8.17
C MET A 20 10.70 -1.83 -9.48
N GLY A 21 9.47 -2.33 -9.42
CA GLY A 21 8.67 -2.66 -10.60
C GLY A 21 9.13 -3.91 -11.37
N ARG A 22 10.03 -4.73 -10.79
CA ARG A 22 10.51 -5.99 -11.39
C ARG A 22 9.42 -7.06 -11.41
N ILE A 23 8.56 -7.05 -10.39
CA ILE A 23 7.38 -7.92 -10.31
C ILE A 23 6.12 -7.08 -10.06
N PRO A 24 4.92 -7.56 -10.45
CA PRO A 24 3.68 -6.86 -10.16
C PRO A 24 3.34 -6.94 -8.66
N CYS A 25 2.82 -5.84 -8.12
CA CYS A 25 2.20 -5.75 -6.80
C CYS A 25 0.88 -6.56 -6.76
N ASP A 26 0.38 -6.87 -5.57
CA ASP A 26 -0.92 -7.56 -5.44
C ASP A 26 -2.09 -6.60 -5.74
N LEU A 27 -1.97 -5.35 -5.31
CA LEU A 27 -2.94 -4.29 -5.54
C LEU A 27 -2.25 -2.97 -5.88
N VAL A 28 -2.79 -2.23 -6.85
CA VAL A 28 -2.48 -0.82 -7.07
C VAL A 28 -3.77 -0.01 -7.04
N ILE A 29 -3.83 1.01 -6.20
CA ILE A 29 -4.92 2.00 -6.15
C ILE A 29 -4.42 3.28 -6.82
N ASP A 30 -4.90 3.54 -8.03
CA ASP A 30 -4.40 4.60 -8.91
C ASP A 30 -5.26 5.87 -8.83
N ARG A 31 -4.69 6.99 -9.26
CA ARG A 31 -5.30 8.33 -9.30
C ARG A 31 -5.87 8.74 -7.94
N VAL A 32 -5.09 8.52 -6.87
CA VAL A 32 -5.45 8.97 -5.52
C VAL A 32 -4.95 10.38 -5.24
N VAL A 33 -5.63 11.08 -4.32
CA VAL A 33 -5.10 12.24 -3.62
C VAL A 33 -4.87 11.83 -2.17
N TYR A 34 -3.65 11.45 -1.80
CA TYR A 34 -3.36 10.94 -0.46
C TYR A 34 -2.88 12.03 0.50
N LEU A 35 -3.22 11.91 1.78
CA LEU A 35 -2.72 12.77 2.84
C LEU A 35 -1.37 12.24 3.31
N ASP A 36 -0.31 13.01 3.05
CA ASP A 36 0.96 12.83 3.74
C ASP A 36 0.84 13.48 5.12
N VAL A 37 0.55 12.65 6.13
CA VAL A 37 0.35 13.08 7.51
C VAL A 37 1.65 13.55 8.18
N PHE A 38 2.82 13.25 7.62
CA PHE A 38 4.09 13.76 8.13
C PHE A 38 4.30 15.21 7.70
N SER A 39 4.12 15.50 6.41
CA SER A 39 4.28 16.87 5.89
C SER A 39 3.00 17.71 5.97
N LEU A 40 1.87 17.13 6.36
CA LEU A 40 0.54 17.75 6.40
C LEU A 40 0.09 18.27 5.03
N THR A 41 0.47 17.58 3.95
CA THR A 41 0.15 17.99 2.57
C THR A 41 -0.63 16.92 1.82
N TRP A 42 -1.42 17.37 0.85
CA TRP A 42 -2.10 16.48 -0.10
C TRP A 42 -1.23 16.23 -1.31
N LYS A 43 -0.98 14.95 -1.62
CA LYS A 43 -0.15 14.51 -2.75
C LYS A 43 -0.98 13.68 -3.73
N LYS A 44 -0.67 13.79 -5.02
CA LYS A 44 -1.29 12.97 -6.07
C LYS A 44 -0.40 11.78 -6.35
N GLY A 45 -0.97 10.59 -6.53
CA GLY A 45 -0.16 9.41 -6.78
C GLY A 45 -0.96 8.12 -6.96
N SER A 46 -0.30 7.00 -6.68
CA SER A 46 -0.85 5.64 -6.69
C SER A 46 -0.37 4.87 -5.47
N ILE A 47 -1.21 4.10 -4.81
CA ILE A 47 -0.80 3.27 -3.68
C ILE A 47 -0.57 1.83 -4.16
N ALA A 48 0.68 1.38 -4.14
CA ALA A 48 1.08 0.03 -4.54
C ALA A 48 1.31 -0.85 -3.31
N ILE A 49 0.68 -2.03 -3.29
CA ILE A 49 0.62 -2.91 -2.12
C ILE A 49 1.01 -4.34 -2.52
N ILE A 50 1.93 -4.94 -1.78
CA ILE A 50 2.28 -6.36 -1.85
C ILE A 50 2.45 -6.91 -0.44
N ASP A 51 1.97 -8.13 -0.18
CA ASP A 51 2.10 -8.78 1.14
C ASP A 51 1.61 -7.90 2.31
N GLY A 52 0.49 -7.20 2.10
CA GLY A 52 -0.11 -6.30 3.08
C GLY A 52 0.70 -5.05 3.40
N THR A 53 1.74 -4.74 2.63
CA THR A 53 2.64 -3.60 2.84
C THR A 53 2.62 -2.65 1.64
N ILE A 54 2.56 -1.35 1.91
CA ILE A 54 2.71 -0.31 0.88
C ILE A 54 4.18 -0.26 0.46
N VAL A 55 4.45 -0.44 -0.83
CA VAL A 55 5.82 -0.44 -1.40
C VAL A 55 6.09 0.71 -2.35
N GLY A 56 5.06 1.49 -2.69
CA GLY A 56 5.19 2.69 -3.51
C GLY A 56 3.96 3.58 -3.40
N VAL A 57 4.17 4.89 -3.50
CA VAL A 57 3.12 5.93 -3.50
C VAL A 57 3.09 6.75 -4.81
N GLU A 58 4.02 6.47 -5.72
CA GLU A 58 4.15 7.11 -7.02
C GLU A 58 3.41 6.32 -8.11
N PRO A 59 2.96 6.97 -9.19
CA PRO A 59 2.42 6.29 -10.37
C PRO A 59 3.45 5.38 -11.06
N GLY A 60 2.96 4.38 -11.80
CA GLY A 60 3.79 3.59 -12.73
C GLY A 60 4.03 2.14 -12.33
N LEU A 61 3.74 1.76 -11.07
CA LEU A 61 3.81 0.36 -10.65
C LEU A 61 2.62 -0.45 -11.19
N LYS A 62 2.89 -1.70 -11.54
CA LYS A 62 1.87 -2.66 -12.03
C LYS A 62 1.28 -3.42 -10.84
N GLY A 63 -0.03 -3.64 -10.85
CA GLY A 63 -0.74 -4.45 -9.86
C GLY A 63 -1.54 -5.57 -10.52
N LYS A 64 -1.60 -6.75 -9.89
CA LYS A 64 -2.48 -7.85 -10.31
C LYS A 64 -3.95 -7.43 -10.26
N ARG A 65 -4.32 -6.68 -9.22
CA ARG A 65 -5.59 -5.95 -9.13
C ARG A 65 -5.31 -4.46 -9.21
N ARG A 66 -6.13 -3.73 -9.98
CA ARG A 66 -6.07 -2.26 -10.06
C ARG A 66 -7.41 -1.68 -9.66
N ILE A 67 -7.38 -0.67 -8.82
CA ILE A 67 -8.55 0.13 -8.44
C ILE A 67 -8.27 1.56 -8.89
N ASP A 68 -9.18 2.14 -9.65
CA ASP A 68 -9.11 3.54 -10.03
C ASP A 68 -9.89 4.39 -9.01
N ALA A 69 -9.18 5.21 -8.23
CA ALA A 69 -9.77 6.05 -7.21
C ALA A 69 -10.43 7.31 -7.75
N LYS A 70 -10.29 7.64 -9.05
CA LYS A 70 -10.94 8.80 -9.69
C LYS A 70 -10.69 10.12 -8.95
N GLY A 71 -9.48 10.33 -8.43
CA GLY A 71 -9.10 11.53 -7.68
C GLY A 71 -9.64 11.61 -6.24
N LYS A 72 -10.20 10.51 -5.70
CA LYS A 72 -10.69 10.47 -4.32
C LYS A 72 -9.55 10.65 -3.30
N ARG A 73 -9.93 11.11 -2.12
CA ARG A 73 -9.05 11.26 -0.96
C ARG A 73 -8.67 9.88 -0.42
N PHE A 74 -7.38 9.69 -0.14
CA PHE A 74 -6.84 8.51 0.51
C PHE A 74 -6.16 8.93 1.82
N VAL A 75 -6.54 8.32 2.93
CA VAL A 75 -5.97 8.61 4.25
C VAL A 75 -5.56 7.30 4.90
N PRO A 76 -4.61 7.32 5.85
CA PRO A 76 -4.41 6.19 6.74
C PRO A 76 -5.74 5.79 7.39
N GLY A 77 -5.91 4.49 7.65
CA GLY A 77 -7.04 4.03 8.46
C GLY A 77 -7.02 4.73 9.82
N PHE A 78 -8.19 5.16 10.30
CA PHE A 78 -8.27 5.80 11.60
C PHE A 78 -7.96 4.79 12.72
N ILE A 79 -7.29 5.28 13.75
CA ILE A 79 -6.94 4.52 14.94
C ILE A 79 -7.75 5.12 16.08
N ASP A 80 -8.64 4.31 16.65
CA ASP A 80 -9.30 4.65 17.90
C ASP A 80 -8.43 4.16 19.06
N ALA A 81 -7.93 5.09 19.86
CA ALA A 81 -7.07 4.76 20.99
C ALA A 81 -7.84 4.28 22.22
N HIS A 82 -9.14 4.59 22.30
CA HIS A 82 -9.92 4.30 23.48
C HIS A 82 -11.42 4.35 23.17
N VAL A 83 -12.04 3.17 23.19
CA VAL A 83 -13.48 3.00 23.00
C VAL A 83 -14.01 1.94 23.98
N HIS A 84 -15.20 2.21 24.50
CA HIS A 84 -16.06 1.22 25.13
C HIS A 84 -17.18 0.92 24.13
N ILE A 85 -17.27 -0.33 23.66
CA ILE A 85 -18.23 -0.76 22.62
C ILE A 85 -19.54 -1.26 23.25
N GLU A 86 -19.50 -1.57 24.55
CA GLU A 86 -20.66 -1.99 25.35
C GLU A 86 -21.90 -1.11 25.13
#